data_AF-A0A848NTH7-F1
#
_entry.id   AF-A0A848NTH7-F1
#
_cell.length_a   1.000
_cell.length_b   1.000
_cell.length_c   1.000
_cell.angle_alpha   90.00
_cell.angle_beta   90.00
_cell.angle_gamma   90.00
#
_symmetry.space_group_name_H-M   'P 1'
#
loop_
_entity.id
_entity.type
_entity.pdbx_description
1 polymer ?
#
loop_
_entity_poly.entity_id
_entity_poly.type
_entity_poly.pdbx_seq_one_letter_code
_entity_poly.pdbx_strand_id
1 'polypeptide(L)'
;RLLGMYAGSRPRELADSLAGLTRAHALAAVVAAYQQQRQRGQLELAASADMLAAALLARRWHPGLALRLAFSVLRPEAALALARQSAASDLLHPGVVGDVLDALADTVAGARLDQLTQVEAWLGAEGNAGMRRIGLGLLCAMSARTGWTPEMRQRLDLYRHDKDGWVSDAADLVTYPDTFSPRAGG
;
A
#
# COMPACT_ATOMS: atom_id res chain seq x y z
N ARG A 1 -15.57 13.80 -10.27
CA ARG A 1 -16.09 13.99 -11.64
C ARG A 1 -15.02 14.59 -12.56
N LEU A 2 -14.51 15.81 -12.35
CA LEU A 2 -13.45 16.39 -13.20
C LEU A 2 -12.17 15.54 -13.21
N LEU A 3 -11.64 15.17 -12.03
CA LEU A 3 -10.44 14.35 -11.93
C LEU A 3 -10.53 13.05 -12.75
N GLY A 4 -11.60 12.27 -12.59
CA GLY A 4 -11.80 11.05 -13.38
C GLY A 4 -11.92 11.28 -14.89
N MET A 5 -12.60 12.35 -15.31
CA MET A 5 -12.71 12.68 -16.75
C MET A 5 -11.33 13.02 -17.35
N TYR A 6 -10.50 13.77 -16.65
CA TYR A 6 -9.13 14.08 -17.10
C TYR A 6 -8.20 12.87 -17.00
N ALA A 7 -8.34 12.05 -15.96
CA ALA A 7 -7.54 10.83 -15.79
C ALA A 7 -7.79 9.81 -16.92
N GLY A 8 -9.04 9.69 -17.39
CA GLY A 8 -9.38 8.84 -18.52
C GLY A 8 -8.98 9.40 -19.88
N SER A 9 -9.22 10.69 -20.11
CA SER A 9 -8.99 11.31 -21.43
C SER A 9 -7.55 11.77 -21.67
N ARG A 10 -6.84 12.23 -20.63
CA ARG A 10 -5.50 12.83 -20.71
C ARG A 10 -4.64 12.49 -19.49
N PRO A 11 -4.38 11.20 -19.21
CA PRO A 11 -3.68 10.77 -18.00
C PRO A 11 -2.29 11.38 -17.83
N ARG A 12 -1.55 11.55 -18.94
CA ARG A 12 -0.19 12.11 -18.93
C ARG A 12 -0.18 13.60 -18.61
N GLU A 13 -0.99 14.40 -19.30
CA GLU A 13 -1.09 15.85 -19.05
C GLU A 13 -1.50 16.13 -17.60
N LEU A 14 -2.43 15.33 -17.06
CA LEU A 14 -2.84 15.41 -15.67
C LEU A 14 -1.68 15.09 -14.73
N ALA A 15 -0.98 13.96 -14.94
CA ALA A 15 0.14 13.55 -14.11
C ALA A 15 1.28 14.58 -14.13
N ASP A 16 1.65 15.09 -15.30
CA ASP A 16 2.72 16.10 -15.46
C ASP A 16 2.37 17.40 -14.74
N SER A 17 1.10 17.85 -14.86
CA SER A 17 0.60 19.03 -14.16
C SER A 17 0.66 18.87 -12.64
N LEU A 18 0.24 17.71 -12.13
CA LEU A 18 0.22 17.41 -10.70
C LEU A 18 1.64 17.17 -10.15
N ALA A 19 2.55 16.59 -10.93
CA ALA A 19 3.96 16.42 -10.55
C ALA A 19 4.70 17.77 -10.41
N GLY A 20 4.16 18.85 -10.98
CA GLY A 20 4.64 20.21 -10.77
C GLY A 20 4.31 20.80 -9.39
N LEU A 21 3.43 20.17 -8.61
CA LEU A 21 3.06 20.65 -7.27
C LEU A 21 4.21 20.44 -6.29
N THR A 22 4.76 21.52 -5.76
CA THR A 22 5.87 21.47 -4.78
C THR A 22 5.36 21.33 -3.34
N ARG A 23 4.18 21.88 -3.03
CA ARG A 23 3.68 21.90 -1.65
C ARG A 23 3.11 20.54 -1.24
N ALA A 24 3.62 19.98 -0.13
CA ALA A 24 3.19 18.68 0.41
C ALA A 24 1.66 18.58 0.62
N HIS A 25 1.04 19.63 1.19
CA HIS A 25 -0.41 19.65 1.42
C HIS A 25 -1.23 19.60 0.12
N ALA A 26 -0.72 20.20 -0.97
CA ALA A 26 -1.41 20.16 -2.26
C ALA A 26 -1.35 18.75 -2.85
N LEU A 27 -0.20 18.08 -2.77
CA LEU A 27 -0.07 16.68 -3.18
C LEU A 27 -0.89 15.74 -2.30
N ALA A 28 -0.93 15.95 -0.98
CA ALA A 28 -1.79 15.17 -0.09
C ALA A 28 -3.27 15.28 -0.46
N ALA A 29 -3.73 16.49 -0.82
CA ALA A 29 -5.10 16.70 -1.31
C ALA A 29 -5.36 15.98 -2.64
N VAL A 30 -4.36 15.92 -3.52
CA VAL A 30 -4.43 15.14 -4.77
C VAL A 30 -4.58 13.66 -4.47
N VAL A 31 -3.73 13.09 -3.61
CA VAL A 31 -3.82 11.67 -3.21
C VAL A 31 -5.20 11.35 -2.62
N ALA A 32 -5.70 12.19 -1.72
CA ALA A 32 -7.04 12.05 -1.14
C ALA A 32 -8.15 12.12 -2.22
N ALA A 33 -8.02 12.98 -3.22
CA ALA A 33 -8.98 13.07 -4.32
C ALA A 33 -8.99 11.79 -5.17
N TYR A 34 -7.82 11.20 -5.44
CA TYR A 34 -7.71 9.90 -6.12
C TYR A 34 -8.36 8.77 -5.33
N GLN A 35 -8.08 8.68 -4.03
CA GLN A 35 -8.71 7.72 -3.11
C GLN A 35 -10.24 7.85 -3.15
N GLN A 36 -10.75 9.06 -3.01
CA GLN A 36 -12.19 9.33 -3.03
C GLN A 36 -12.85 8.96 -4.36
N GLN A 37 -12.20 9.20 -5.51
CA GLN A 37 -12.75 8.79 -6.80
C GLN A 37 -12.75 7.26 -6.97
N ARG A 38 -11.69 6.57 -6.49
CA ARG A 38 -11.63 5.10 -6.51
C ARG A 38 -12.77 4.49 -5.68
N GLN A 39 -12.99 5.00 -4.46
CA GLN A 39 -14.09 4.56 -3.58
C GLN A 39 -15.48 4.80 -4.20
N ARG A 40 -15.60 5.79 -5.09
CA ARG A 40 -16.82 6.06 -5.88
C ARG A 40 -16.93 5.22 -7.16
N GLY A 41 -16.04 4.25 -7.36
CA GLY A 41 -16.08 3.32 -8.50
C GLY A 41 -15.56 3.86 -9.82
N GLN A 42 -14.78 4.95 -9.82
CA GLN A 42 -14.16 5.44 -11.06
C GLN A 42 -12.95 4.56 -11.44
N LEU A 43 -13.01 3.92 -12.60
CA LEU A 43 -12.04 2.90 -13.03
C LEU A 43 -10.83 3.46 -13.79
N GLU A 44 -10.89 4.70 -14.27
CA GLU A 44 -9.90 5.28 -15.19
C GLU A 44 -8.81 6.10 -14.48
N LEU A 45 -8.46 5.75 -13.24
CA LEU A 45 -7.49 6.49 -12.45
C LEU A 45 -6.06 5.93 -12.56
N ALA A 46 -5.94 4.62 -12.79
CA ALA A 46 -4.70 3.88 -12.63
C ALA A 46 -3.55 4.42 -13.49
N ALA A 47 -3.79 4.74 -14.76
CA ALA A 47 -2.76 5.25 -15.66
C ALA A 47 -2.17 6.58 -15.17
N SER A 48 -3.03 7.55 -14.80
CA SER A 48 -2.56 8.84 -14.29
C SER A 48 -1.90 8.73 -12.90
N ALA A 49 -2.39 7.83 -12.04
CA ALA A 49 -1.81 7.61 -10.72
C ALA A 49 -0.41 6.97 -10.80
N ASP A 50 -0.23 6.00 -11.70
CA ASP A 50 1.05 5.36 -11.97
C ASP A 50 2.08 6.37 -12.50
N MET A 51 1.69 7.16 -13.52
CA MET A 51 2.53 8.23 -14.07
C MET A 51 2.92 9.28 -13.01
N LEU A 52 1.95 9.70 -12.18
CA LEU A 52 2.21 10.68 -11.12
C LEU A 52 3.15 10.12 -10.05
N ALA A 53 2.89 8.90 -9.56
CA ALA A 53 3.74 8.26 -8.56
C ALA A 53 5.17 8.07 -9.07
N ALA A 54 5.33 7.57 -10.31
CA ALA A 54 6.63 7.41 -10.94
C ALA A 54 7.36 8.76 -11.11
N ALA A 55 6.66 9.81 -11.54
CA ALA A 55 7.25 11.15 -11.69
C ALA A 55 7.70 11.74 -10.35
N LEU A 56 6.93 11.56 -9.27
CA LEU A 56 7.30 11.99 -7.93
C LEU A 56 8.53 11.25 -7.40
N LEU A 57 8.58 9.92 -7.58
CA LEU A 57 9.73 9.11 -7.18
C LEU A 57 10.99 9.45 -7.96
N ALA A 58 10.90 9.63 -9.29
CA ALA A 58 12.02 10.03 -10.12
C ALA A 58 12.63 11.39 -9.71
N ARG A 59 11.79 12.30 -9.22
CA ARG A 59 12.20 13.61 -8.68
C ARG A 59 12.65 13.55 -7.23
N ARG A 60 12.59 12.37 -6.58
CA ARG A 60 12.82 12.16 -5.15
C ARG A 60 11.94 13.09 -4.28
N TRP A 61 10.73 13.39 -4.76
CA TRP A 61 9.85 14.39 -4.17
C TRP A 61 8.66 13.72 -3.51
N HIS A 62 8.47 13.93 -2.21
CA HIS A 62 7.42 13.31 -1.39
C HIS A 62 7.22 11.80 -1.67
N PRO A 63 8.27 10.96 -1.52
CA PRO A 63 8.19 9.52 -1.81
C PRO A 63 7.09 8.80 -1.01
N GLY A 64 6.78 9.28 0.20
CA GLY A 64 5.65 8.82 1.02
C GLY A 64 4.30 8.98 0.33
N LEU A 65 3.99 10.19 -0.16
CA LEU A 65 2.76 10.47 -0.90
C LEU A 65 2.69 9.71 -2.24
N ALA A 66 3.83 9.52 -2.91
CA ALA A 66 3.90 8.75 -4.14
C ALA A 66 3.54 7.27 -3.91
N LEU A 67 4.11 6.63 -2.89
CA LEU A 67 3.77 5.25 -2.56
C LEU A 67 2.38 5.12 -1.96
N ARG A 68 1.93 6.07 -1.12
CA ARG A 68 0.54 6.12 -0.65
C ARG A 68 -0.46 6.13 -1.80
N LEU A 69 -0.21 6.95 -2.83
CA LEU A 69 -1.02 6.96 -4.06
C LEU A 69 -1.00 5.60 -4.76
N ALA A 70 0.19 5.03 -4.94
CA ALA A 70 0.37 3.75 -5.61
C ALA A 70 -0.44 2.63 -4.92
N PHE A 71 -0.27 2.47 -3.60
CA PHE A 71 -0.98 1.46 -2.82
C PHE A 71 -2.50 1.72 -2.75
N SER A 72 -2.92 2.99 -2.71
CA SER A 72 -4.34 3.32 -2.68
C SER A 72 -5.05 3.23 -4.02
N VAL A 73 -4.37 3.28 -5.17
CA VAL A 73 -5.03 3.36 -6.49
C VAL A 73 -4.69 2.20 -7.43
N LEU A 74 -3.44 1.74 -7.42
CA LEU A 74 -2.98 0.76 -8.37
C LEU A 74 -3.37 -0.66 -7.94
N ARG A 75 -3.13 -1.62 -8.85
CA ARG A 75 -3.15 -3.03 -8.49
C ARG A 75 -1.94 -3.35 -7.59
N PRO A 76 -2.06 -4.30 -6.65
CA PRO A 76 -1.01 -4.61 -5.68
C PRO A 76 0.37 -4.83 -6.31
N GLU A 77 0.45 -5.51 -7.45
CA GLU A 77 1.71 -5.83 -8.13
C GLU A 77 2.40 -4.59 -8.71
N ALA A 78 1.62 -3.62 -9.22
CA ALA A 78 2.16 -2.35 -9.71
C ALA A 78 2.64 -1.46 -8.56
N ALA A 79 1.90 -1.43 -7.45
CA ALA A 79 2.33 -0.73 -6.24
C ALA A 79 3.63 -1.34 -5.67
N LEU A 80 3.75 -2.67 -5.66
CA LEU A 80 4.97 -3.38 -5.27
C LEU A 80 6.16 -3.00 -6.16
N ALA A 81 5.98 -2.89 -7.47
CA ALA A 81 7.05 -2.50 -8.39
C ALA A 81 7.60 -1.09 -8.07
N LEU A 82 6.72 -0.13 -7.76
CA LEU A 82 7.13 1.21 -7.33
C LEU A 82 7.79 1.21 -5.95
N ALA A 83 7.32 0.36 -5.02
CA ALA A 83 7.95 0.19 -3.72
C ALA A 83 9.39 -0.36 -3.85
N ARG A 84 9.61 -1.33 -4.74
CA ARG A 84 10.94 -1.86 -5.07
C ARG A 84 11.85 -0.79 -5.67
N GLN A 85 11.33 0.04 -6.58
CA GLN A 85 12.08 1.17 -7.14
C GLN A 85 12.49 2.17 -6.05
N SER A 86 11.56 2.48 -5.13
CA SER A 86 11.81 3.36 -3.99
C SER A 86 12.87 2.79 -3.05
N ALA A 87 12.79 1.49 -2.73
CA ALA A 87 13.78 0.78 -1.91
C ALA A 87 15.17 0.76 -2.56
N ALA A 88 15.25 0.48 -3.87
CA ALA A 88 16.51 0.48 -4.62
C ALA A 88 17.17 1.87 -4.73
N SER A 89 16.39 2.93 -4.48
CA SER A 89 16.86 4.33 -4.50
C SER A 89 17.08 4.90 -3.10
N ASP A 90 17.06 4.06 -2.05
CA ASP A 90 17.16 4.44 -0.63
C ASP A 90 16.12 5.49 -0.20
N LEU A 91 14.92 5.46 -0.80
CA LEU A 91 13.81 6.37 -0.47
C LEU A 91 12.83 5.77 0.55
N LEU A 92 12.94 4.48 0.86
CA LEU A 92 12.01 3.75 1.72
C LEU A 92 12.38 3.82 3.20
N HIS A 93 12.42 5.03 3.76
CA HIS A 93 12.65 5.26 5.19
C HIS A 93 11.36 5.07 6.01
N PRO A 94 11.43 5.00 7.36
CA PRO A 94 10.26 4.69 8.20
C PRO A 94 9.03 5.58 8.00
N GLY A 95 9.23 6.89 7.80
CA GLY A 95 8.14 7.82 7.45
C GLY A 95 7.39 7.45 6.17
N VAL A 96 8.10 7.05 5.10
CA VAL A 96 7.48 6.58 3.84
C VAL A 96 6.72 5.28 4.06
N VAL A 97 7.27 4.36 4.86
CA VAL A 97 6.59 3.12 5.20
C VAL A 97 5.29 3.42 5.96
N GLY A 98 5.29 4.37 6.89
CA GLY A 98 4.09 4.84 7.58
C GLY A 98 2.99 5.30 6.62
N ASP A 99 3.34 6.14 5.63
CA ASP A 99 2.41 6.59 4.59
C ASP A 99 1.81 5.44 3.77
N VAL A 100 2.59 4.38 3.52
CA VAL A 100 2.09 3.17 2.84
C VAL A 100 1.14 2.39 3.74
N LEU A 101 1.49 2.19 5.02
CA LEU A 101 0.66 1.46 5.98
C LEU A 101 -0.75 2.08 6.10
N ASP A 102 -0.84 3.41 6.10
CA ASP A 102 -2.12 4.14 6.09
C ASP A 102 -3.00 3.85 4.87
N ALA A 103 -2.40 3.46 3.74
CA ALA A 103 -3.09 3.19 2.48
C ALA A 103 -3.49 1.72 2.28
N LEU A 104 -2.98 0.79 3.08
CA LEU A 104 -3.18 -0.66 2.84
C LEU A 104 -4.64 -1.10 2.92
N ALA A 105 -5.48 -0.41 3.70
CA ALA A 105 -6.91 -0.68 3.73
C ALA A 105 -7.56 -0.47 2.35
N ASP A 106 -7.17 0.57 1.61
CA ASP A 106 -7.65 0.81 0.24
C ASP A 106 -7.14 -0.28 -0.72
N THR A 107 -5.87 -0.70 -0.57
CA THR A 107 -5.28 -1.79 -1.37
C THR A 107 -6.08 -3.07 -1.20
N VAL A 108 -6.37 -3.44 0.06
CA VAL A 108 -7.10 -4.66 0.39
C VAL A 108 -8.56 -4.57 -0.05
N ALA A 109 -9.22 -3.42 0.08
CA ALA A 109 -10.61 -3.26 -0.38
C ALA A 109 -10.76 -3.48 -1.90
N GLY A 110 -9.75 -3.12 -2.69
CA GLY A 110 -9.82 -3.12 -4.15
C GLY A 110 -9.20 -4.32 -4.87
N ALA A 111 -8.74 -5.36 -4.15
CA ALA A 111 -8.01 -6.48 -4.75
C ALA A 111 -8.44 -7.85 -4.21
N ARG A 112 -8.23 -8.89 -5.03
CA ARG A 112 -8.54 -10.27 -4.67
C ARG A 112 -7.55 -10.80 -3.63
N LEU A 113 -8.01 -11.71 -2.75
CA LEU A 113 -7.21 -12.20 -1.63
C LEU A 113 -5.98 -13.02 -2.08
N ASP A 114 -6.08 -13.76 -3.19
CA ASP A 114 -4.98 -14.52 -3.80
C ASP A 114 -3.83 -13.59 -4.22
N GLN A 115 -4.16 -12.49 -4.90
CA GLN A 115 -3.20 -11.47 -5.32
C GLN A 115 -2.54 -10.79 -4.12
N LEU A 116 -3.31 -10.44 -3.10
CA LEU A 116 -2.78 -9.81 -1.89
C LEU A 116 -1.87 -10.75 -1.11
N THR A 117 -2.22 -12.04 -1.03
CA THR A 117 -1.38 -13.07 -0.40
C THR A 117 -0.06 -13.23 -1.14
N GLN A 118 -0.09 -13.22 -2.48
CA GLN A 118 1.12 -13.29 -3.30
C GLN A 118 2.02 -12.06 -3.10
N VAL A 119 1.44 -10.86 -3.12
CA VAL A 119 2.19 -9.61 -2.90
C VAL A 119 2.75 -9.52 -1.48
N GLU A 120 2.00 -9.96 -0.47
CA GLU A 120 2.48 -10.05 0.90
C GLU A 120 3.68 -10.98 1.03
N ALA A 121 3.61 -12.18 0.43
CA ALA A 121 4.74 -13.11 0.42
C ALA A 121 5.98 -12.52 -0.28
N TRP A 122 5.79 -11.80 -1.39
CA TRP A 122 6.88 -11.11 -2.08
C TRP A 122 7.49 -10.01 -1.23
N LEU A 123 6.69 -9.20 -0.54
CA LEU A 123 7.15 -8.16 0.38
C LEU A 123 7.95 -8.76 1.55
N GLY A 124 7.44 -9.85 2.15
CA GLY A 124 8.11 -10.55 3.25
C GLY A 124 9.45 -11.17 2.87
N ALA A 125 9.66 -11.50 1.58
CA ALA A 125 10.93 -12.04 1.08
C ALA A 125 11.97 -10.96 0.72
N GLU A 126 11.63 -9.68 0.75
CA GLU A 126 12.55 -8.59 0.37
C GLU A 126 13.70 -8.42 1.37
N GLY A 127 14.88 -8.08 0.85
CA GLY A 127 16.05 -7.79 1.68
C GLY A 127 15.89 -6.53 2.54
N ASN A 128 15.09 -5.57 2.10
CA ASN A 128 14.83 -4.30 2.77
C ASN A 128 13.80 -4.44 3.90
N ALA A 129 14.11 -3.98 5.11
CA ALA A 129 13.22 -4.08 6.27
C ALA A 129 11.92 -3.29 6.11
N GLY A 130 11.95 -2.14 5.44
CA GLY A 130 10.76 -1.34 5.15
C GLY A 130 9.77 -2.08 4.25
N MET A 131 10.24 -2.84 3.27
CA MET A 131 9.40 -3.70 2.44
C MET A 131 8.74 -4.81 3.25
N ARG A 132 9.50 -5.51 4.09
CA ARG A 132 8.95 -6.54 4.99
C ARG A 132 7.95 -5.95 5.98
N ARG A 133 8.18 -4.72 6.45
CA ARG A 133 7.25 -3.99 7.32
C ARG A 133 5.93 -3.66 6.63
N ILE A 134 5.96 -3.34 5.33
CA ILE A 134 4.76 -3.19 4.49
C ILE A 134 4.08 -4.56 4.33
N GLY A 135 4.83 -5.64 4.13
CA GLY A 135 4.32 -7.02 4.09
C GLY A 135 3.53 -7.39 5.35
N LEU A 136 4.10 -7.16 6.53
CA LEU A 136 3.41 -7.33 7.81
C LEU A 136 2.13 -6.48 7.91
N GLY A 137 2.21 -5.21 7.49
CA GLY A 137 1.02 -4.35 7.43
C GLY A 137 -0.08 -4.91 6.53
N LEU A 138 0.31 -5.48 5.37
CA LEU A 138 -0.62 -6.06 4.41
C LEU A 138 -1.26 -7.33 4.97
N LEU A 139 -0.49 -8.16 5.68
CA LEU A 139 -1.02 -9.31 6.43
C LEU A 139 -2.10 -8.88 7.44
N CYS A 140 -1.81 -7.85 8.24
CA CYS A 140 -2.77 -7.31 9.20
C CYS A 140 -4.02 -6.75 8.50
N ALA A 141 -3.86 -5.97 7.43
CA ALA A 141 -4.98 -5.42 6.66
C ALA A 141 -5.85 -6.51 6.02
N MET A 142 -5.24 -7.58 5.49
CA MET A 142 -5.98 -8.75 5.00
C MET A 142 -6.77 -9.43 6.14
N SER A 143 -6.14 -9.65 7.31
CA SER A 143 -6.81 -10.25 8.47
C SER A 143 -7.98 -9.40 8.99
N ALA A 144 -7.89 -8.08 8.89
CA ALA A 144 -8.99 -7.19 9.25
C ALA A 144 -10.21 -7.37 8.32
N ARG A 145 -9.98 -7.75 7.06
CA ARG A 145 -11.03 -8.03 6.08
C ARG A 145 -11.64 -9.43 6.24
N THR A 146 -10.81 -10.45 6.47
CA THR A 146 -11.24 -11.86 6.39
C THR A 146 -11.22 -12.62 7.71
N GLY A 147 -10.75 -12.00 8.78
CA GLY A 147 -10.35 -12.68 10.01
C GLY A 147 -8.99 -13.37 9.89
N TRP A 148 -8.46 -13.79 11.04
CA TRP A 148 -7.18 -14.51 11.14
C TRP A 148 -7.33 -15.99 10.81
N THR A 149 -6.82 -16.40 9.65
CA THR A 149 -6.75 -17.82 9.26
C THR A 149 -5.50 -18.49 9.85
N PRO A 150 -5.46 -19.84 9.95
CA PRO A 150 -4.27 -20.57 10.37
C PRO A 150 -3.02 -20.22 9.56
N GLU A 151 -3.16 -20.05 8.24
CA GLU A 151 -2.05 -19.71 7.35
C GLU A 151 -1.54 -18.28 7.61
N MET A 152 -2.43 -17.33 7.92
CA MET A 152 -2.02 -15.98 8.30
C MET A 152 -1.25 -15.98 9.63
N ARG A 153 -1.67 -16.80 10.60
CA ARG A 153 -0.97 -16.95 11.89
C ARG A 153 0.43 -17.53 11.68
N GLN A 154 0.57 -18.54 10.82
CA GLN A 154 1.88 -19.09 10.45
C GLN A 154 2.77 -18.03 9.79
N ARG A 155 2.24 -17.22 8.88
CA ARG A 155 3.03 -16.14 8.26
C ARG A 155 3.38 -15.02 9.24
N LEU A 156 2.51 -14.70 10.20
CA LEU A 156 2.84 -13.74 11.26
C LEU A 156 4.02 -14.22 12.10
N ASP A 157 4.10 -15.53 12.38
CA ASP A 157 5.23 -16.10 13.12
C ASP A 157 6.58 -15.90 12.39
N LEU A 158 6.58 -15.93 11.05
CA LEU A 158 7.77 -15.59 10.26
C LEU A 158 8.22 -14.14 10.48
N TYR A 159 7.27 -13.20 10.59
CA TYR A 159 7.60 -11.80 10.89
C TYR A 159 8.07 -11.59 12.34
N ARG A 160 7.57 -12.37 13.31
CA ARG A 160 8.06 -12.31 14.71
C ARG A 160 9.51 -12.76 14.84
N HIS A 161 9.94 -13.68 13.97
CA HIS A 161 11.32 -14.14 13.89
C HIS A 161 12.14 -13.41 12.80
N ASP A 162 11.70 -12.23 12.36
CA ASP A 162 12.45 -11.44 11.38
C ASP A 162 13.83 -11.04 11.95
N LYS A 163 14.83 -11.01 11.07
CA LYS A 163 16.20 -10.64 11.45
C LYS A 163 16.36 -9.17 11.85
N ASP A 164 15.41 -8.32 11.44
CA ASP A 164 15.42 -6.89 11.73
C ASP A 164 14.45 -6.57 12.87
N GLY A 165 14.97 -5.97 13.94
CA GLY A 165 14.21 -5.63 15.14
C GLY A 165 12.98 -4.77 14.85
N TRP A 166 13.04 -3.88 13.86
CA TRP A 166 11.90 -3.03 13.52
C TRP A 166 10.71 -3.83 12.97
N VAL A 167 10.98 -4.96 12.33
CA VAL A 167 9.94 -5.85 11.80
C VAL A 167 9.46 -6.82 12.89
N SER A 168 10.37 -7.46 13.63
CA SER A 168 10.02 -8.41 14.69
C SER A 168 9.23 -7.74 15.82
N ASP A 169 9.70 -6.59 16.31
CA ASP A 169 9.05 -5.87 17.41
C ASP A 169 7.64 -5.43 17.00
N ALA A 170 7.47 -5.02 15.74
CA ALA A 170 6.16 -4.68 15.21
C ALA A 170 5.23 -5.89 15.08
N ALA A 171 5.76 -7.07 14.75
CA ALA A 171 4.99 -8.31 14.65
C ALA A 171 4.58 -8.84 16.02
N ASP A 172 5.40 -8.65 17.05
CA ASP A 172 5.10 -9.04 18.43
C ASP A 172 3.92 -8.24 19.02
N LEU A 173 3.72 -7.00 18.56
CA LEU A 173 2.57 -6.19 18.95
C LEU A 173 1.26 -6.62 18.27
N VAL A 174 1.32 -7.51 17.27
CA VAL A 174 0.11 -8.00 16.58
C VAL A 174 -0.55 -9.09 17.41
N THR A 175 -1.72 -8.75 17.96
CA THR A 175 -2.59 -9.68 18.69
C THR A 175 -3.69 -10.22 17.79
N TYR A 176 -4.03 -11.51 17.94
CA TYR A 176 -5.17 -12.15 17.28
C TYR A 176 -5.93 -13.04 18.26
N PRO A 177 -7.25 -13.24 18.09
CA PRO A 177 -8.02 -14.12 18.98
C PRO A 177 -7.55 -15.58 18.82
N ASP A 178 -7.16 -16.20 19.93
CA ASP A 178 -6.55 -17.54 19.94
C ASP A 178 -7.50 -18.66 19.49
N THR A 179 -8.81 -18.46 19.56
CA THR A 179 -9.82 -19.52 19.30
C THR A 179 -10.86 -19.11 18.26
N PHE A 180 -11.16 -20.04 17.34
CA PHE A 180 -12.48 -20.13 16.73
C PHE A 180 -13.51 -20.11 17.88
N SER A 181 -14.27 -19.03 18.06
CA SER A 181 -15.53 -19.14 18.78
C SER A 181 -16.43 -20.03 17.93
N PRO A 182 -16.84 -21.22 18.39
CA PRO A 182 -18.03 -21.83 17.82
C PRO A 182 -19.14 -20.80 18.04
N ARG A 183 -19.94 -20.52 17.01
CA ARG A 183 -21.22 -19.85 17.23
C ARG A 183 -21.90 -20.61 18.36
N ALA A 184 -22.15 -19.93 19.47
CA ALA A 184 -23.08 -20.43 20.47
C ALA A 184 -24.41 -20.60 19.75
N GLY A 185 -24.83 -21.85 19.57
CA GLY A 185 -26.21 -22.16 19.25
C GLY A 185 -27.08 -21.64 20.40
N GLY A 186 -28.11 -20.91 20.01
CA GLY A 186 -29.23 -20.46 20.84
C GLY A 186 -30.39 -20.19 19.92
#